data_AF-A0A1H1UTG6-F1
#
_entry.id   AF-A0A1H1UTG6-F1
#
_cell.length_a   1.000
_cell.length_b   1.000
_cell.length_c   1.000
_cell.angle_alpha   90.00
_cell.angle_beta   90.00
_cell.angle_gamma   90.00
#
_symmetry.space_group_name_H-M   'P 1'
#
loop_
_entity.id
_entity.type
_entity.pdbx_description
1 polymer ?
#
loop_
_entity_poly.entity_id
_entity_poly.type
_entity_poly.pdbx_seq_one_letter_code
_entity_poly.pdbx_strand_id
1 'polypeptide(L)'
;MNAFVSYSHHDENYLDLLHKHLSQLTRDKLISTWTDEEIKAGSNIDQGVADSLLNSKLFLALLSPDYINSQYCYEKEFETALGRQEKGELIIVPIIVEPCDWLNTPFKKFKALPRDGKPVSEWKNMNTAFLNVIQELRALLAEPSALIQLPTKEKKVSSTNYKIKKDFDTIQKMDFQEETFKNIKEHLIENISELNSLENIRARITEDEKNKFEAILVNRNKINNESVLTLTTDATSAIPRINFNNTDFTISYSTGEKRYHNHRNSFNLVDDEYDLFWQKFSFESFNNTNSKMKLTYMDMLDDIWIKWLNSVGIEL
;
A
#
# COMPACT_ATOMS: atom_id res chain seq x y z
N MET A 1 22.14 -12.53 11.13
CA MET A 1 21.58 -11.39 10.38
C MET A 1 21.23 -10.29 11.37
N ASN A 2 21.68 -9.06 11.15
CA ASN A 2 21.39 -7.95 12.09
C ASN A 2 19.95 -7.46 11.88
N ALA A 3 19.21 -7.30 12.98
CA ALA A 3 17.84 -6.83 12.98
C ALA A 3 17.70 -5.59 13.85
N PHE A 4 17.11 -4.55 13.27
CA PHE A 4 16.68 -3.36 13.97
C PHE A 4 15.24 -3.56 14.44
N VAL A 5 14.93 -3.32 15.71
CA VAL A 5 13.56 -3.38 16.23
C VAL A 5 13.06 -1.96 16.47
N SER A 6 12.04 -1.55 15.71
CA SER A 6 11.36 -0.27 15.86
C SER A 6 10.09 -0.47 16.68
N TYR A 7 9.91 0.33 17.73
CA TYR A 7 8.79 0.24 18.67
C TYR A 7 8.49 1.61 19.28
N SER A 8 7.31 1.78 19.86
CA SER A 8 7.02 2.93 20.74
C SER A 8 7.47 2.60 22.15
N HIS A 9 7.99 3.58 22.90
CA HIS A 9 8.32 3.37 24.33
C HIS A 9 7.11 2.91 25.17
N HIS A 10 5.87 3.15 24.71
CA HIS A 10 4.67 2.64 25.38
C HIS A 10 4.48 1.11 25.21
N ASP A 11 5.19 0.51 24.25
CA ASP A 11 5.15 -0.92 23.89
C ASP A 11 6.34 -1.72 24.43
N GLU A 12 7.13 -1.17 25.36
CA GLU A 12 8.33 -1.81 25.92
C GLU A 12 8.07 -3.23 26.43
N ASN A 13 6.88 -3.48 27.00
CA ASN A 13 6.47 -4.82 27.44
C ASN A 13 6.42 -5.86 26.30
N TYR A 14 6.01 -5.45 25.09
CA TYR A 14 5.99 -6.33 23.92
C TYR A 14 7.40 -6.57 23.37
N LEU A 15 8.26 -5.54 23.41
CA LEU A 15 9.67 -5.66 23.04
C LEU A 15 10.39 -6.67 23.93
N ASP A 16 10.20 -6.56 25.25
CA ASP A 16 10.73 -7.47 26.26
C ASP A 16 10.38 -8.93 26.00
N LEU A 17 9.10 -9.18 25.66
CA LEU A 17 8.62 -10.50 25.31
C LEU A 17 9.23 -10.99 24.00
N LEU A 18 9.30 -10.14 22.97
CA LEU A 18 9.93 -10.49 21.71
C LEU A 18 11.39 -10.90 21.90
N HIS A 19 12.18 -10.16 22.68
CA HIS A 19 13.58 -10.50 22.97
C HIS A 19 13.72 -11.87 23.65
N LYS A 20 12.85 -12.19 24.62
CA LYS A 20 12.84 -13.51 25.28
C LYS A 20 12.60 -14.63 24.27
N HIS A 21 11.67 -14.44 23.34
CA HIS A 21 11.33 -15.41 22.29
C HIS A 21 12.39 -15.53 21.20
N LEU A 22 13.08 -14.44 20.87
CA LEU A 22 14.21 -14.43 19.92
C LEU A 22 15.46 -15.15 20.44
N SER A 23 15.57 -15.40 21.75
CA SER A 23 16.75 -15.96 22.41
C SER A 23 17.31 -17.22 21.73
N GLN A 24 16.46 -18.11 21.23
CA GLN A 24 16.92 -19.30 20.52
C GLN A 24 17.46 -18.97 19.12
N LEU A 25 16.83 -18.07 18.36
CA LEU A 25 17.35 -17.62 17.07
C LEU A 25 18.71 -16.91 17.22
N THR A 26 18.88 -16.16 18.31
CA THR A 26 20.15 -15.50 18.65
C THR A 26 21.22 -16.52 19.02
N ARG A 27 20.87 -17.54 19.83
CA ARG A 27 21.77 -18.65 20.17
C ARG A 27 22.21 -19.45 18.94
N ASP A 28 21.28 -19.66 18.00
CA ASP A 28 21.53 -20.29 16.71
C ASP A 28 22.35 -19.38 15.75
N LYS A 29 22.66 -18.14 16.17
CA LYS A 29 23.36 -17.10 15.38
C LYS A 29 22.65 -16.73 14.07
N LEU A 30 21.35 -16.99 13.97
CA LEU A 30 20.54 -16.65 12.80
C LEU A 30 20.21 -15.15 12.80
N ILE A 31 19.94 -14.59 13.97
CA ILE A 31 19.61 -13.18 14.16
C ILE A 31 20.45 -12.57 15.29
N SER A 32 20.73 -11.29 15.18
CA SER A 32 21.24 -10.43 16.26
C SER A 32 20.37 -9.19 16.26
N THR A 33 19.72 -8.87 17.38
CA THR A 33 18.81 -7.74 17.48
C THR A 33 19.47 -6.55 18.13
N TRP A 34 19.14 -5.36 17.66
CA TRP A 34 19.53 -4.08 18.21
C TRP A 34 18.29 -3.22 18.48
N THR A 35 18.31 -2.50 19.60
CA THR A 35 17.32 -1.49 20.01
C THR A 35 18.00 -0.21 20.47
N ASP A 36 17.26 0.88 20.54
CA ASP A 36 17.70 2.18 21.05
C ASP A 36 18.16 2.14 22.52
N GLU A 37 17.74 1.15 23.31
CA GLU A 37 18.28 0.86 24.66
C GLU A 37 19.79 0.58 24.67
N GLU A 38 20.38 0.19 23.54
CA GLU A 38 21.82 -0.04 23.42
C GLU A 38 22.64 1.26 23.25
N ILE A 39 21.97 2.42 23.16
CA ILE A 39 22.61 3.73 23.07
C ILE A 39 23.16 4.14 24.44
N LYS A 40 24.48 4.26 24.54
CA LYS A 40 25.15 4.66 25.79
C LYS A 40 24.72 6.08 26.22
N ALA A 41 24.43 6.23 27.50
CA ALA A 41 24.16 7.54 28.12
C ALA A 41 25.22 8.58 27.73
N GLY A 42 24.78 9.71 27.18
CA GLY A 42 25.64 10.79 26.67
C GLY A 42 25.92 10.76 25.16
N SER A 43 25.43 9.74 24.43
CA SER A 43 25.50 9.68 22.96
C SER A 43 24.34 10.42 22.31
N ASN A 44 24.52 10.91 21.08
CA ASN A 44 23.42 11.44 20.28
C ASN A 44 22.51 10.28 19.85
N ILE A 45 21.30 10.23 20.41
CA ILE A 45 20.32 9.15 20.20
C ILE A 45 20.02 9.00 18.70
N ASP A 46 19.76 10.11 18.00
CA ASP A 46 19.39 10.12 16.59
C ASP A 46 20.47 9.50 15.68
N GLN A 47 21.74 9.73 16.00
CA GLN A 47 22.86 9.18 15.23
C GLN A 47 23.05 7.68 15.50
N GLY A 48 22.94 7.25 16.76
CA GLY A 48 23.07 5.83 17.12
C GLY A 48 21.97 4.97 16.50
N VAL A 49 20.74 5.47 16.50
CA VAL A 49 19.58 4.84 15.85
C VAL A 49 19.78 4.73 14.33
N ALA A 50 20.16 5.83 13.68
CA ALA A 50 20.38 5.84 12.23
C ALA A 50 21.50 4.89 11.79
N ASP A 51 22.61 4.86 12.53
CA ASP A 51 23.74 3.98 12.24
C ASP A 51 23.38 2.50 12.41
N SER A 52 22.62 2.16 13.45
CA SER A 52 22.17 0.79 13.65
C SER A 52 21.18 0.34 12.58
N LEU A 53 20.24 1.22 12.22
CA LEU A 53 19.32 0.98 11.12
C LEU A 53 20.11 0.67 9.84
N LEU A 54 21.06 1.53 9.45
CA LEU A 54 21.90 1.34 8.24
C LEU A 54 22.68 0.02 8.22
N ASN A 55 23.09 -0.49 9.37
CA ASN A 55 23.84 -1.75 9.48
C ASN A 55 22.96 -3.01 9.62
N SER A 56 21.65 -2.82 9.73
CA SER A 56 20.68 -3.91 9.86
C SER A 56 20.23 -4.43 8.49
N LYS A 57 19.94 -5.74 8.40
CA LYS A 57 19.38 -6.41 7.22
C LYS A 57 17.92 -6.84 7.42
N LEU A 58 17.41 -6.70 8.64
CA LEU A 58 16.03 -6.93 9.00
C LEU A 58 15.52 -5.74 9.80
N PHE A 59 14.29 -5.32 9.57
CA PHE A 59 13.59 -4.27 10.30
C PHE A 59 12.29 -4.86 10.83
N LEU A 60 12.20 -4.97 12.15
CA LEU A 60 11.03 -5.48 12.85
C LEU A 60 10.25 -4.30 13.42
N ALA A 61 9.03 -4.07 12.96
CA ALA A 61 8.20 -2.96 13.44
C ALA A 61 7.11 -3.48 14.37
N LEU A 62 7.12 -3.10 15.65
CA LEU A 62 6.06 -3.43 16.60
C LEU A 62 4.91 -2.45 16.44
N LEU A 63 3.87 -2.85 15.69
CA LEU A 63 2.76 -1.97 15.34
C LEU A 63 1.67 -1.99 16.43
N SER A 64 1.39 -0.81 16.96
CA SER A 64 0.37 -0.48 17.94
C SER A 64 -0.25 0.89 17.62
N PRO A 65 -1.34 1.29 18.29
CA PRO A 65 -1.84 2.67 18.19
C PRO A 65 -0.77 3.71 18.55
N ASP A 66 0.04 3.45 19.58
CA ASP A 66 1.09 4.35 20.04
C ASP A 66 2.25 4.45 19.02
N TYR A 67 2.58 3.36 18.34
CA TYR A 67 3.57 3.35 17.27
C TYR A 67 3.15 4.25 16.10
N ILE A 68 1.91 4.09 15.62
CA ILE A 68 1.37 4.90 14.51
C ILE A 68 1.27 6.38 14.90
N ASN A 69 0.94 6.68 16.15
CA ASN A 69 0.83 8.05 16.66
C ASN A 69 2.19 8.74 16.88
N SER A 70 3.29 7.99 16.93
CA SER A 70 4.62 8.55 17.17
C SER A 70 5.22 9.18 15.90
N GLN A 71 5.15 10.51 15.81
CA GLN A 71 5.65 11.29 14.66
C GLN A 71 7.14 11.00 14.32
N TYR A 72 7.95 10.58 15.30
CA TYR A 72 9.40 10.44 15.15
C TYR A 72 9.85 9.10 14.56
N CYS A 73 9.31 7.97 15.02
CA CYS A 73 9.66 6.63 14.51
C CYS A 73 9.09 6.38 13.11
N TYR A 74 7.91 6.94 12.83
CA TYR A 74 7.20 6.72 11.58
C TYR A 74 7.77 7.50 10.39
N GLU A 75 8.35 8.68 10.61
CA GLU A 75 8.79 9.54 9.49
C GLU A 75 10.24 9.30 9.06
N LYS A 76 11.21 9.22 9.98
CA LYS A 76 12.64 9.12 9.59
C LYS A 76 13.17 7.70 9.47
N GLU A 77 12.94 6.87 10.48
CA GLU A 77 13.45 5.49 10.50
C GLU A 77 12.75 4.65 9.45
N PHE A 78 11.43 4.77 9.37
CA PHE A 78 10.65 3.99 8.42
C PHE A 78 10.87 4.43 6.96
N GLU A 79 11.04 5.73 6.67
CA GLU A 79 11.42 6.19 5.32
C GLU A 79 12.80 5.63 4.90
N THR A 80 13.76 5.63 5.83
CA THR A 80 15.08 5.03 5.60
C THR A 80 14.99 3.53 5.40
N ALA A 81 14.16 2.84 6.19
CA ALA A 81 13.93 1.42 6.06
C ALA A 81 13.28 1.06 4.71
N LEU A 82 12.25 1.80 4.30
CA LEU A 82 11.57 1.66 3.01
C LEU A 82 12.56 1.83 1.86
N GLY A 83 13.34 2.91 1.86
CA GLY A 83 14.32 3.17 0.81
C GLY A 83 15.41 2.09 0.71
N ARG A 84 15.76 1.43 1.81
CA ARG A 84 16.70 0.29 1.82
C ARG A 84 16.04 -1.01 1.38
N GLN A 85 14.76 -1.21 1.71
CA GLN A 85 14.03 -2.37 1.25
C GLN A 85 13.77 -2.33 -0.26
N GLU A 86 13.46 -1.18 -0.83
CA GLU A 86 13.36 -1.00 -2.28
C GLU A 86 14.67 -1.33 -3.01
N LYS A 87 15.82 -1.15 -2.33
CA LYS A 87 17.14 -1.55 -2.83
C LYS A 87 17.48 -3.02 -2.56
N GLY A 88 16.60 -3.78 -1.90
CA GLY A 88 16.85 -5.16 -1.47
C GLY A 88 17.92 -5.30 -0.38
N GLU A 89 18.25 -4.21 0.32
CA GLU A 89 19.29 -4.18 1.35
C GLU A 89 18.74 -4.49 2.76
N LEU A 90 17.43 -4.36 2.94
CA LEU A 90 16.71 -4.51 4.19
C LEU A 90 15.39 -5.24 3.96
N ILE A 91 15.03 -6.14 4.86
CA ILE A 91 13.71 -6.79 4.86
C ILE A 91 12.87 -6.17 5.99
N ILE A 92 11.69 -5.68 5.68
CA ILE A 92 10.72 -5.12 6.64
C ILE A 92 9.71 -6.20 7.01
N VAL A 93 9.52 -6.41 8.30
CA VAL A 93 8.53 -7.33 8.87
C VAL A 93 7.69 -6.58 9.90
N PRO A 94 6.43 -6.23 9.57
CA PRO A 94 5.48 -5.72 10.54
C PRO A 94 5.12 -6.82 11.55
N ILE A 95 5.10 -6.49 12.83
CA ILE A 95 4.63 -7.35 13.92
C ILE A 95 3.51 -6.61 14.64
N ILE A 96 2.27 -7.04 14.44
CA ILE A 96 1.09 -6.40 15.01
C ILE A 96 0.99 -6.80 16.48
N VAL A 97 1.33 -5.89 17.38
CA VAL A 97 1.28 -6.15 18.82
C VAL A 97 -0.09 -5.81 19.40
N GLU A 98 -0.76 -4.79 18.85
CA GLU A 98 -2.10 -4.36 19.23
C GLU A 98 -2.98 -4.01 18.02
N PRO A 99 -4.33 -4.09 18.14
CA PRO A 99 -5.24 -3.61 17.11
C PRO A 99 -4.97 -2.14 16.80
N CYS A 100 -4.64 -1.85 15.55
CA CYS A 100 -4.33 -0.50 15.09
C CYS A 100 -4.61 -0.38 13.59
N ASP A 101 -4.68 0.87 13.09
CA ASP A 101 -5.04 1.15 11.70
C ASP A 101 -3.85 0.98 10.72
N TRP A 102 -3.03 -0.05 10.94
CA TRP A 102 -1.80 -0.27 10.17
C TRP A 102 -2.06 -0.62 8.70
N LEU A 103 -3.26 -1.11 8.36
CA LEU A 103 -3.65 -1.39 6.98
C LEU A 103 -3.77 -0.11 6.13
N ASN A 104 -3.97 1.04 6.75
CA ASN A 104 -3.98 2.34 6.06
C ASN A 104 -2.59 3.02 6.07
N THR A 105 -1.54 2.28 6.44
CA THR A 105 -0.15 2.74 6.40
C THR A 105 0.64 2.01 5.32
N PRO A 106 1.84 2.48 4.92
CA PRO A 106 2.69 1.76 3.97
C PRO A 106 3.08 0.34 4.42
N PHE A 107 2.88 -0.02 5.69
CA PHE A 107 3.09 -1.39 6.18
C PHE A 107 2.16 -2.44 5.56
N LYS A 108 1.00 -2.05 5.01
CA LYS A 108 0.08 -2.97 4.29
C LYS A 108 0.73 -3.71 3.12
N LYS A 109 1.83 -3.18 2.57
CA LYS A 109 2.59 -3.79 1.48
C LYS A 109 3.41 -5.01 1.93
N PHE A 110 3.60 -5.20 3.23
CA PHE A 110 4.45 -6.25 3.78
C PHE A 110 3.62 -7.33 4.48
N LYS A 111 4.07 -8.57 4.39
CA LYS A 111 3.45 -9.68 5.13
C LYS A 111 3.64 -9.46 6.62
N ALA A 112 2.56 -9.10 7.32
CA ALA A 112 2.56 -8.90 8.76
C ALA A 112 2.60 -10.23 9.53
N LEU A 113 3.19 -10.17 10.72
CA LEU A 113 3.19 -11.20 11.75
C LEU A 113 2.42 -10.70 12.98
N PRO A 114 1.87 -11.57 13.85
CA PRO A 114 1.64 -13.00 13.66
C PRO A 114 0.83 -13.30 12.39
N ARG A 115 0.73 -14.58 12.00
CA ARG A 115 0.01 -15.03 10.80
C ARG A 115 -1.37 -14.36 10.68
N ASP A 116 -1.69 -13.94 9.46
CA ASP A 116 -2.92 -13.23 9.09
C ASP A 116 -3.05 -11.83 9.75
N GLY A 117 -1.95 -11.28 10.29
CA GLY A 117 -1.93 -9.96 10.91
C GLY A 117 -2.69 -9.88 12.24
N LYS A 118 -3.01 -11.03 12.86
CA LYS A 118 -3.77 -11.05 14.12
C LYS A 118 -2.93 -10.44 15.26
N PRO A 119 -3.38 -9.36 15.91
CA PRO A 119 -2.62 -8.68 16.96
C PRO A 119 -2.24 -9.60 18.11
N VAL A 120 -1.01 -9.51 18.62
CA VAL A 120 -0.52 -10.31 19.76
C VAL A 120 -1.43 -10.20 20.98
N SER A 121 -1.96 -9.02 21.27
CA SER A 121 -2.87 -8.78 22.40
C SER A 121 -4.20 -9.53 22.32
N GLU A 122 -4.64 -9.96 21.12
CA GLU A 122 -5.87 -10.73 20.90
C GLU A 122 -5.67 -12.25 20.97
N TRP A 123 -4.45 -12.72 21.19
CA TRP A 123 -4.20 -14.13 21.44
C TRP A 123 -4.53 -14.48 22.88
N LYS A 124 -5.17 -15.63 23.10
CA LYS A 124 -5.40 -16.18 24.45
C LYS A 124 -4.12 -16.29 25.28
N ASN A 125 -2.98 -16.47 24.60
CA ASN A 125 -1.68 -16.55 25.21
C ASN A 125 -0.65 -15.85 24.31
N MET A 126 -0.07 -14.75 24.80
CA MET A 126 0.92 -13.95 24.06
C MET A 126 2.18 -14.76 23.71
N ASN A 127 2.60 -15.73 24.53
CA ASN A 127 3.73 -16.60 24.20
C ASN A 127 3.44 -17.48 22.98
N THR A 128 2.19 -17.86 22.76
CA THR A 128 1.81 -18.61 21.55
C THR A 128 1.85 -17.70 20.32
N ALA A 129 1.43 -16.45 20.45
CA ALA A 129 1.53 -15.45 19.38
C ALA A 129 2.99 -15.20 19.00
N PHE A 130 3.85 -14.93 19.98
CA PHE A 130 5.28 -14.72 19.73
C PHE A 130 5.96 -15.97 19.20
N LEU A 131 5.60 -17.18 19.65
CA LEU A 131 6.11 -18.41 19.05
C LEU A 131 5.78 -18.48 17.54
N ASN A 132 4.57 -18.06 17.14
CA ASN A 132 4.21 -17.98 15.72
C ASN A 132 5.08 -16.97 14.96
N VAL A 133 5.34 -15.79 15.54
CA VAL A 133 6.28 -14.80 15.00
C VAL A 133 7.67 -15.42 14.80
N ILE A 134 8.20 -16.13 15.81
CA ILE A 134 9.53 -16.77 15.74
C ILE A 134 9.59 -17.86 14.67
N GLN A 135 8.53 -18.64 14.49
CA GLN A 135 8.47 -19.68 13.45
C GLN A 135 8.54 -19.08 12.04
N GLU A 136 7.79 -18.01 11.79
CA GLU A 136 7.82 -17.32 10.49
C GLU A 136 9.16 -16.60 10.27
N LEU A 137 9.72 -15.95 11.30
CA LEU A 137 11.06 -15.36 11.22
C LEU A 137 12.15 -16.42 10.96
N ARG A 138 12.03 -17.61 11.56
CA ARG A 138 12.96 -18.70 11.31
C ARG A 138 12.89 -19.16 9.85
N ALA A 139 11.69 -19.27 9.28
CA ALA A 139 11.51 -19.61 7.88
C ALA A 139 12.14 -18.55 6.96
N LEU A 140 11.90 -17.27 7.24
CA LEU A 140 12.52 -16.14 6.53
C LEU A 140 14.06 -16.21 6.57
N LEU A 141 14.63 -16.52 7.74
CA LEU A 141 16.08 -16.59 7.95
C LEU A 141 16.73 -17.86 7.37
N ALA A 142 15.95 -18.91 7.11
CA ALA A 142 16.44 -20.18 6.56
C ALA A 142 16.62 -20.17 5.03
N GLU A 143 15.99 -19.23 4.31
CA GLU A 143 16.17 -19.04 2.86
C GLU A 143 16.80 -17.69 2.45
N PRO A 144 18.02 -17.33 2.90
CA PRO A 144 18.63 -16.05 2.50
C PRO A 144 19.02 -15.95 1.02
N SER A 145 19.18 -17.08 0.33
CA SER A 145 19.74 -17.13 -1.03
C SER A 145 18.74 -16.87 -2.15
N ALA A 146 17.43 -17.01 -1.89
CA ALA A 146 16.39 -16.79 -2.91
C ALA A 146 15.88 -15.34 -2.97
N LEU A 147 16.02 -14.57 -1.89
CA LEU A 147 15.53 -13.19 -1.81
C LEU A 147 16.59 -12.14 -2.25
N ILE A 148 17.86 -12.53 -2.38
CA ILE A 148 18.97 -11.66 -2.81
C ILE A 148 19.37 -11.91 -4.29
N GLN A 149 18.68 -12.82 -4.99
CA GLN A 149 18.92 -13.07 -6.41
C GLN A 149 17.62 -13.09 -7.22
N LEU A 150 17.30 -11.96 -7.84
CA LEU A 150 16.50 -11.90 -9.06
C LEU A 150 17.27 -11.07 -10.11
N PRO A 151 17.00 -11.31 -11.41
CA PRO A 151 18.01 -11.53 -12.42
C PRO A 151 18.75 -10.26 -12.82
N THR A 152 20.04 -10.46 -13.05
CA THR A 152 20.98 -9.54 -13.67
C THR A 152 20.45 -8.97 -15.00
N LYS A 153 20.28 -7.64 -15.05
CA LYS A 153 20.69 -6.85 -16.23
C LYS A 153 20.96 -5.37 -15.93
N GLU A 154 22.24 -5.07 -16.06
CA GLU A 154 22.91 -3.83 -16.47
C GLU A 154 23.10 -2.64 -15.51
N LYS A 155 24.39 -2.33 -15.33
CA LYS A 155 25.00 -1.24 -14.57
C LYS A 155 24.55 0.14 -15.07
N LYS A 156 24.19 1.04 -14.15
CA LYS A 156 24.56 2.46 -14.23
C LYS A 156 25.03 2.96 -12.87
N VAL A 157 25.98 3.88 -12.96
CA VAL A 157 26.97 4.30 -11.96
C VAL A 157 26.33 5.09 -10.80
N SER A 158 26.97 4.95 -9.62
CA SER A 158 26.88 5.76 -8.40
C SER A 158 26.13 7.09 -8.55
N SER A 159 25.20 7.33 -7.64
CA SER A 159 25.07 8.69 -7.12
C SER A 159 24.51 8.75 -5.72
N THR A 160 25.06 9.68 -4.92
CA THR A 160 24.31 10.69 -4.16
C THR A 160 22.81 10.74 -4.48
N ASN A 161 21.95 10.99 -3.48
CA ASN A 161 20.49 11.19 -3.65
C ASN A 161 20.18 12.30 -4.66
N TYR A 162 20.28 11.97 -5.94
CA TYR A 162 19.77 12.74 -7.04
C TYR A 162 18.51 12.01 -7.46
N LYS A 163 17.39 12.73 -7.43
CA LYS A 163 16.23 12.31 -8.19
C LYS A 163 16.64 12.41 -9.66
N ILE A 164 16.82 11.28 -10.31
CA ILE A 164 17.16 11.24 -11.74
C ILE A 164 15.85 11.44 -12.49
N LYS A 165 15.79 12.49 -13.30
CA LYS A 165 14.66 12.68 -14.21
C LYS A 165 14.57 11.45 -15.11
N LYS A 166 13.41 10.80 -15.11
CA LYS A 166 13.08 9.66 -15.95
C LYS A 166 12.05 10.13 -16.96
N ASP A 167 12.35 9.88 -18.22
CA ASP A 167 11.32 9.88 -19.24
C ASP A 167 10.63 8.52 -19.17
N PHE A 168 9.32 8.53 -18.94
CA PHE A 168 8.50 7.32 -18.98
C PHE A 168 8.08 7.05 -20.42
N ASP A 169 8.51 5.92 -20.97
CA ASP A 169 8.11 5.53 -22.31
C ASP A 169 6.64 5.07 -22.35
N THR A 170 6.11 4.93 -23.55
CA THR A 170 4.71 4.53 -23.79
C THR A 170 4.41 3.14 -23.21
N ILE A 171 5.35 2.20 -23.23
CA ILE A 171 5.15 0.84 -22.73
C ILE A 171 5.02 0.87 -21.21
N GLN A 172 5.88 1.61 -20.51
CA GLN A 172 5.81 1.78 -19.05
C GLN A 172 4.49 2.42 -18.62
N LYS A 173 4.00 3.42 -19.36
CA LYS A 173 2.71 4.06 -19.10
C LYS A 173 1.54 3.10 -19.36
N MET A 174 1.63 2.28 -20.40
CA MET A 174 0.65 1.22 -20.69
C MET A 174 0.61 0.19 -19.57
N ASP A 175 1.76 -0.35 -19.17
CA ASP A 175 1.87 -1.37 -18.12
C ASP A 175 1.28 -0.86 -16.80
N PHE A 176 1.61 0.38 -16.42
CA PHE A 176 1.07 1.01 -15.22
C PHE A 176 -0.46 1.19 -15.27
N GLN A 177 -1.00 1.59 -16.41
CA GLN A 177 -2.45 1.69 -16.62
C GLN A 177 -3.14 0.32 -16.56
N GLU A 178 -2.57 -0.68 -17.22
CA GLU A 178 -3.11 -2.04 -17.24
C GLU A 178 -3.12 -2.67 -15.84
N GLU A 179 -2.03 -2.50 -15.07
CA GLU A 179 -1.94 -2.98 -13.69
C GLU A 179 -2.95 -2.26 -12.78
N THR A 180 -3.04 -0.93 -12.86
CA THR A 180 -4.01 -0.15 -12.07
C THR A 180 -5.43 -0.59 -12.38
N PHE A 181 -5.78 -0.69 -13.67
CA PHE A 181 -7.13 -1.09 -14.10
C PHE A 181 -7.48 -2.49 -13.62
N LYS A 182 -6.54 -3.44 -13.75
CA LYS A 182 -6.70 -4.80 -13.23
C LYS A 182 -6.98 -4.80 -11.72
N ASN A 183 -6.15 -4.10 -10.94
CA ASN A 183 -6.30 -4.05 -9.48
C ASN A 183 -7.66 -3.47 -9.05
N ILE A 184 -8.14 -2.42 -9.73
CA ILE A 184 -9.47 -1.84 -9.47
C ILE A 184 -10.57 -2.87 -9.77
N LYS A 185 -10.51 -3.56 -10.91
CA LYS A 185 -11.50 -4.59 -11.26
C LYS A 185 -11.58 -5.72 -10.24
N GLU A 186 -10.42 -6.26 -9.84
CA GLU A 186 -10.36 -7.37 -8.88
C GLU A 186 -11.04 -7.00 -7.55
N HIS A 187 -10.76 -5.81 -7.02
CA HIS A 187 -11.42 -5.33 -5.80
C HIS A 187 -12.92 -5.02 -6.00
N LEU A 188 -13.32 -4.48 -7.16
CA LEU A 188 -14.75 -4.29 -7.46
C LEU A 188 -15.51 -5.62 -7.48
N ILE A 189 -14.90 -6.68 -8.01
CA ILE A 189 -15.49 -8.03 -8.03
C ILE A 189 -15.68 -8.56 -6.60
N GLU A 190 -14.66 -8.41 -5.75
CA GLU A 190 -14.72 -8.79 -4.33
C GLU A 190 -15.82 -8.02 -3.60
N ASN A 191 -15.86 -6.68 -3.73
CA ASN A 191 -16.87 -5.84 -3.10
C ASN A 191 -18.29 -6.16 -3.59
N ILE A 192 -18.47 -6.46 -4.89
CA ILE A 192 -19.77 -6.90 -5.45
C ILE A 192 -20.20 -8.24 -4.83
N SER A 193 -19.26 -9.13 -4.55
CA SER A 193 -19.57 -10.43 -3.92
C SER A 193 -20.10 -10.25 -2.50
N GLU A 194 -19.49 -9.35 -1.72
CA GLU A 194 -19.92 -8.98 -0.38
C GLU A 194 -21.29 -8.29 -0.42
N LEU A 195 -21.45 -7.30 -1.30
CA LEU A 195 -22.68 -6.52 -1.41
C LEU A 195 -23.89 -7.37 -1.81
N ASN A 196 -23.68 -8.47 -2.54
CA ASN A 196 -24.72 -9.45 -2.87
C ASN A 196 -25.18 -10.33 -1.69
N SER A 197 -24.52 -10.24 -0.53
CA SER A 197 -24.94 -10.89 0.72
C SER A 197 -26.01 -10.10 1.48
N LEU A 198 -26.19 -8.82 1.16
CA LEU A 198 -27.16 -7.93 1.80
C LEU A 198 -28.58 -8.19 1.32
N GLU A 199 -29.56 -8.13 2.22
CA GLU A 199 -30.97 -8.26 1.86
C GLU A 199 -31.42 -7.10 0.94
N ASN A 200 -32.22 -7.42 -0.07
CA ASN A 200 -32.80 -6.47 -1.03
C ASN A 200 -31.80 -5.67 -1.88
N ILE A 201 -30.51 -5.98 -1.82
CA ILE A 201 -29.48 -5.40 -2.67
C ILE A 201 -28.95 -6.48 -3.61
N ARG A 202 -28.76 -6.15 -4.89
CA ARG A 202 -28.20 -7.07 -5.87
C ARG A 202 -27.29 -6.34 -6.85
N ALA A 203 -26.09 -6.87 -7.06
CA ALA A 203 -25.19 -6.42 -8.09
C ALA A 203 -24.83 -7.57 -9.06
N ARG A 204 -24.62 -7.24 -10.33
CA ARG A 204 -24.23 -8.19 -11.37
C ARG A 204 -23.23 -7.56 -12.32
N ILE A 205 -22.12 -8.25 -12.55
CA ILE A 205 -21.15 -7.90 -13.59
C ILE A 205 -21.78 -8.25 -14.95
N THR A 206 -21.79 -7.29 -15.86
CA THR A 206 -22.32 -7.43 -17.22
C THR A 206 -21.22 -7.51 -18.28
N GLU A 207 -20.03 -6.97 -17.99
CA GLU A 207 -18.88 -7.00 -18.90
C GLU A 207 -17.58 -6.99 -18.09
N ASP A 208 -16.61 -7.82 -18.47
CA ASP A 208 -15.27 -7.88 -17.88
C ASP A 208 -14.26 -8.23 -18.97
N GLU A 209 -13.74 -7.18 -19.61
CA GLU A 209 -12.74 -7.24 -20.66
C GLU A 209 -11.42 -6.61 -20.17
N LYS A 210 -10.36 -6.70 -20.99
CA LYS A 210 -9.06 -6.13 -20.68
C LYS A 210 -9.13 -4.62 -20.38
N ASN A 211 -9.93 -3.89 -21.15
CA ASN A 211 -10.00 -2.42 -21.14
C ASN A 211 -11.38 -1.87 -20.74
N LYS A 212 -12.32 -2.75 -20.38
CA LYS A 212 -13.69 -2.38 -20.07
C LYS A 212 -14.26 -3.26 -18.97
N PHE A 213 -14.95 -2.66 -18.03
CA PHE A 213 -15.68 -3.35 -16.97
C PHE A 213 -17.03 -2.68 -16.78
N GLU A 214 -18.09 -3.47 -16.74
CA GLU A 214 -19.44 -3.00 -16.47
C GLU A 214 -20.11 -3.85 -15.41
N ALA A 215 -20.78 -3.19 -14.47
CA ALA A 215 -21.62 -3.83 -13.48
C ALA A 215 -22.90 -3.03 -13.26
N ILE A 216 -24.00 -3.72 -12.99
CA ILE A 216 -25.28 -3.11 -12.59
C ILE A 216 -25.54 -3.40 -11.11
N LEU A 217 -26.01 -2.40 -10.39
CA LEU A 217 -26.40 -2.44 -8.99
C LEU A 217 -27.87 -2.08 -8.87
N VAL A 218 -28.62 -2.84 -8.08
CA VAL A 218 -30.04 -2.66 -7.81
C VAL A 218 -30.31 -2.64 -6.30
N ASN A 219 -30.90 -1.57 -5.80
CA ASN A 219 -31.36 -1.41 -4.41
C ASN A 219 -32.89 -1.52 -4.31
N ARG A 220 -33.42 -2.73 -4.09
CA ARG A 220 -34.88 -3.01 -4.13
C ARG A 220 -35.69 -2.30 -3.04
N ASN A 221 -35.05 -1.60 -2.12
CA ASN A 221 -35.70 -0.76 -1.12
C ASN A 221 -36.17 0.62 -1.67
N LYS A 222 -35.81 1.01 -2.90
CA LYS A 222 -36.15 2.31 -3.51
C LYS A 222 -36.80 2.19 -4.90
N ILE A 223 -37.44 3.28 -5.37
CA ILE A 223 -38.21 3.36 -6.63
C ILE A 223 -37.33 3.73 -7.86
N ASN A 224 -36.19 4.42 -7.66
CA ASN A 224 -35.11 4.61 -8.64
C ASN A 224 -33.87 3.91 -8.12
N ASN A 225 -33.78 2.60 -8.37
CA ASN A 225 -32.90 1.72 -7.62
C ASN A 225 -31.76 1.12 -8.42
N GLU A 226 -31.68 1.39 -9.73
CA GLU A 226 -30.68 0.78 -10.59
C GLU A 226 -29.62 1.77 -11.03
N SER A 227 -28.36 1.36 -10.98
CA SER A 227 -27.24 2.14 -11.48
C SER A 227 -26.22 1.24 -12.15
N VAL A 228 -25.75 1.64 -13.32
CA VAL A 228 -24.66 0.97 -14.03
C VAL A 228 -23.37 1.70 -13.76
N LEU A 229 -22.36 0.96 -13.30
CA LEU A 229 -20.97 1.37 -13.30
C LEU A 229 -20.34 0.90 -14.60
N THR A 230 -19.80 1.83 -15.38
CA THR A 230 -18.94 1.55 -16.54
C THR A 230 -17.56 2.11 -16.24
N LEU A 231 -16.54 1.27 -16.33
CA LEU A 231 -15.14 1.61 -16.18
C LEU A 231 -14.41 1.25 -17.49
N THR A 232 -13.60 2.17 -18.02
CA THR A 232 -12.91 2.01 -19.31
C THR A 232 -11.51 2.60 -19.28
N THR A 233 -10.57 1.96 -19.98
CA THR A 233 -9.34 2.62 -20.42
C THR A 233 -9.54 3.10 -21.86
N ASP A 234 -9.36 4.39 -22.12
CA ASP A 234 -9.39 4.88 -23.49
C ASP A 234 -8.10 4.45 -24.19
N ALA A 235 -8.10 3.28 -24.84
CA ALA A 235 -7.00 2.84 -25.71
C ALA A 235 -7.10 3.43 -27.14
N THR A 236 -8.13 4.23 -27.45
CA THR A 236 -8.39 4.69 -28.83
C THR A 236 -8.94 6.11 -28.89
N SER A 237 -8.05 7.09 -29.05
CA SER A 237 -8.34 8.34 -29.74
C SER A 237 -7.17 8.70 -30.63
N ALA A 238 -7.07 8.02 -31.77
CA ALA A 238 -6.16 8.31 -32.88
C ALA A 238 -6.53 9.64 -33.60
N ILE A 239 -6.71 10.73 -32.86
CA ILE A 239 -6.76 12.07 -33.40
C ILE A 239 -5.80 12.92 -32.56
N PRO A 240 -4.67 13.37 -33.12
CA PRO A 240 -3.73 14.23 -32.42
C PRO A 240 -4.41 15.58 -32.18
N ARG A 241 -5.02 15.75 -31.00
CA ARG A 241 -5.45 17.06 -30.54
C ARG A 241 -4.24 17.73 -29.91
N ILE A 242 -3.77 18.79 -30.57
CA ILE A 242 -2.77 19.71 -30.05
C ILE A 242 -3.34 20.28 -28.74
N ASN A 243 -2.92 19.73 -27.60
CA ASN A 243 -3.23 20.25 -26.27
C ASN A 243 -1.98 20.11 -25.40
N PHE A 244 -1.62 21.21 -24.75
CA PHE A 244 -0.33 21.46 -24.13
C PHE A 244 -0.05 20.71 -22.80
N ASN A 245 -0.76 19.61 -22.50
CA ASN A 245 -0.47 18.75 -21.35
C ASN A 245 -0.66 17.28 -21.73
N ASN A 246 0.46 16.56 -21.76
CA ASN A 246 0.69 15.26 -22.34
C ASN A 246 0.17 14.10 -21.44
N THR A 247 -1.09 13.67 -21.58
CA THR A 247 -1.59 12.47 -20.90
C THR A 247 -2.49 11.63 -21.81
N ASP A 248 -1.89 10.80 -22.66
CA ASP A 248 -2.60 9.86 -23.54
C ASP A 248 -3.22 8.66 -22.77
N PHE A 249 -3.00 8.57 -21.46
CA PHE A 249 -3.39 7.44 -20.61
C PHE A 249 -4.39 7.86 -19.54
N THR A 250 -5.61 7.31 -19.60
CA THR A 250 -6.69 7.64 -18.68
C THR A 250 -7.45 6.40 -18.21
N ILE A 251 -7.96 6.43 -16.99
CA ILE A 251 -9.00 5.51 -16.52
C ILE A 251 -10.26 6.35 -16.30
N SER A 252 -11.31 6.03 -17.05
CA SER A 252 -12.58 6.73 -16.98
C SER A 252 -13.64 5.85 -16.36
N TYR A 253 -14.52 6.44 -15.54
CA TYR A 253 -15.72 5.77 -15.06
C TYR A 253 -16.96 6.67 -15.14
N SER A 254 -18.12 6.04 -15.22
CA SER A 254 -19.42 6.68 -15.09
C SER A 254 -20.36 5.79 -14.28
N THR A 255 -21.21 6.43 -13.48
CA THR A 255 -22.25 5.77 -12.69
C THR A 255 -23.61 6.38 -13.01
N GLY A 256 -24.66 5.56 -13.07
CA GLY A 256 -26.07 5.97 -13.10
C GLY A 256 -26.92 5.19 -14.11
N GLU A 257 -28.10 5.71 -14.45
CA GLU A 257 -29.07 4.98 -15.29
C GLU A 257 -28.64 4.88 -16.77
N LYS A 258 -28.92 3.75 -17.43
CA LYS A 258 -28.64 3.54 -18.88
C LYS A 258 -29.23 4.61 -19.81
N ARG A 259 -30.22 5.40 -19.35
CA ARG A 259 -30.96 6.37 -20.16
C ARG A 259 -30.47 7.82 -20.04
N TYR A 260 -29.61 8.14 -19.08
CA TYR A 260 -29.11 9.50 -18.86
C TYR A 260 -27.59 9.53 -19.04
N HIS A 261 -27.10 10.45 -19.88
CA HIS A 261 -25.67 10.70 -20.05
C HIS A 261 -25.10 11.25 -18.73
N ASN A 262 -24.51 10.37 -17.92
CA ASN A 262 -23.89 10.78 -16.66
C ASN A 262 -22.56 11.49 -16.88
N HIS A 263 -22.15 12.26 -15.85
CA HIS A 263 -20.85 12.91 -15.79
C HIS A 263 -19.76 11.82 -15.80
N ARG A 264 -19.02 11.72 -16.91
CA ARG A 264 -17.85 10.85 -17.02
C ARG A 264 -16.73 11.45 -16.18
N ASN A 265 -16.32 10.71 -15.15
CA ASN A 265 -15.18 11.05 -14.32
C ASN A 265 -13.94 10.37 -14.92
N SER A 266 -12.79 11.03 -14.86
CA SER A 266 -11.54 10.48 -15.39
C SER A 266 -10.38 10.75 -14.45
N PHE A 267 -9.51 9.75 -14.36
CA PHE A 267 -8.19 9.83 -13.76
C PHE A 267 -7.18 9.86 -14.89
N ASN A 268 -6.26 10.82 -14.84
CA ASN A 268 -5.20 10.99 -15.82
C ASN A 268 -3.90 10.47 -15.23
N LEU A 269 -3.14 9.73 -16.02
CA LEU A 269 -1.79 9.32 -15.66
C LEU A 269 -0.85 10.51 -15.87
N VAL A 270 -0.18 10.93 -14.81
CA VAL A 270 0.76 12.05 -14.81
C VAL A 270 2.10 11.54 -14.32
N ASP A 271 3.17 12.13 -14.84
CA ASP A 271 4.51 11.98 -14.28
C ASP A 271 5.02 13.32 -13.74
N ASP A 272 5.84 13.28 -12.70
CA ASP A 272 6.56 14.44 -12.15
C ASP A 272 8.05 14.42 -12.52
N GLU A 273 8.38 13.79 -13.65
CA GLU A 273 9.74 13.45 -14.09
C GLU A 273 10.43 12.40 -13.19
N TYR A 274 9.79 11.87 -12.13
CA TYR A 274 10.40 10.90 -11.22
C TYR A 274 9.55 9.65 -11.03
N ASP A 275 8.23 9.83 -10.88
CA ASP A 275 7.25 8.78 -10.64
C ASP A 275 6.01 8.95 -11.53
N LEU A 276 5.37 7.83 -11.89
CA LEU A 276 4.02 7.80 -12.47
C LEU A 276 2.97 7.77 -11.36
N PHE A 277 1.92 8.57 -11.49
CA PHE A 277 0.82 8.63 -10.53
C PHE A 277 -0.49 9.06 -11.18
N TRP A 278 -1.60 8.77 -10.52
CA TRP A 278 -2.92 9.19 -10.97
C TRP A 278 -3.29 10.56 -10.43
N GLN A 279 -4.00 11.34 -11.24
CA GLN A 279 -4.59 12.60 -10.83
C GLN A 279 -6.01 12.71 -11.35
N LYS A 280 -6.93 13.17 -10.50
CA LYS A 280 -8.31 13.49 -10.89
C LYS A 280 -8.40 14.96 -11.28
N PHE A 281 -9.06 15.24 -12.41
CA PHE A 281 -9.30 16.62 -12.84
C PHE A 281 -10.49 17.20 -12.07
N SER A 282 -10.28 18.28 -11.31
CA SER A 282 -11.35 19.07 -10.68
C SER A 282 -11.27 20.52 -11.13
N PHE A 283 -12.41 21.14 -11.42
CA PHE A 283 -12.48 22.54 -11.86
C PHE A 283 -12.05 23.53 -10.75
N GLU A 284 -12.14 23.10 -9.48
CA GLU A 284 -11.72 23.88 -8.30
C GLU A 284 -10.20 24.03 -8.17
N SER A 285 -9.40 23.18 -8.84
CA SER A 285 -7.94 23.24 -8.81
C SER A 285 -7.32 24.40 -9.63
N PHE A 286 -8.11 25.24 -10.29
CA PHE A 286 -7.58 26.38 -11.06
C PHE A 286 -7.05 27.53 -10.19
N ASN A 287 -7.49 27.66 -8.93
CA ASN A 287 -7.13 28.81 -8.07
C ASN A 287 -6.17 28.50 -6.93
N ASN A 288 -5.73 27.24 -6.76
CA ASN A 288 -4.85 26.88 -5.65
C ASN A 288 -3.58 26.19 -6.17
N THR A 289 -2.48 26.92 -6.21
CA THR A 289 -1.21 26.52 -6.83
C THR A 289 -0.39 25.49 -6.02
N ASN A 290 -0.95 24.80 -5.02
CA ASN A 290 -0.12 24.05 -4.05
C ASN A 290 -0.53 22.61 -3.64
N SER A 291 -1.42 21.90 -4.35
CA SER A 291 -1.46 20.43 -4.21
C SER A 291 -2.08 19.72 -5.42
N LYS A 292 -1.25 19.27 -6.35
CA LYS A 292 -1.64 18.16 -7.24
C LYS A 292 -1.63 16.89 -6.38
N MET A 293 -2.78 16.51 -5.85
CA MET A 293 -2.90 15.31 -5.02
C MET A 293 -2.60 14.06 -5.86
N LYS A 294 -1.52 13.35 -5.52
CA LYS A 294 -1.15 12.07 -6.15
C LYS A 294 -2.11 11.01 -5.63
N LEU A 295 -2.81 10.34 -6.52
CA LEU A 295 -3.78 9.30 -6.19
C LEU A 295 -3.17 7.92 -6.44
N THR A 296 -3.43 7.01 -5.51
CA THR A 296 -3.20 5.57 -5.65
C THR A 296 -4.41 4.92 -6.31
N TYR A 297 -4.28 3.67 -6.74
CA TYR A 297 -5.42 2.91 -7.28
C TYR A 297 -6.51 2.66 -6.22
N MET A 298 -6.16 2.64 -4.93
CA MET A 298 -7.11 2.51 -3.82
C MET A 298 -7.92 3.80 -3.66
N ASP A 299 -7.29 4.97 -3.71
CA ASP A 299 -8.00 6.26 -3.69
C ASP A 299 -9.00 6.37 -4.87
N MET A 300 -8.60 5.84 -6.03
CA MET A 300 -9.48 5.76 -7.21
C MET A 300 -10.64 4.78 -6.99
N LEU A 301 -10.36 3.59 -6.45
CA LEU A 301 -11.35 2.57 -6.14
C LEU A 301 -12.40 3.11 -5.18
N ASP A 302 -11.98 3.77 -4.10
CA ASP A 302 -12.88 4.35 -3.10
C ASP A 302 -13.79 5.42 -3.73
N ASP A 303 -13.23 6.32 -4.53
CA ASP A 303 -14.02 7.33 -5.26
C ASP A 303 -15.04 6.70 -6.22
N ILE A 304 -14.65 5.66 -6.95
CA ILE A 304 -15.53 4.92 -7.87
C ILE A 304 -16.65 4.23 -7.08
N TRP A 305 -16.29 3.48 -6.05
CA TRP A 305 -17.18 2.62 -5.28
C TRP A 305 -18.22 3.45 -4.52
N ILE A 306 -17.77 4.45 -3.76
CA ILE A 306 -18.65 5.33 -2.97
C ILE A 306 -19.65 6.04 -3.88
N LYS A 307 -19.19 6.58 -5.02
CA LYS A 307 -20.11 7.24 -5.97
C LYS A 307 -21.11 6.28 -6.61
N TRP A 308 -20.74 5.03 -6.85
CA TRP A 308 -21.67 4.04 -7.38
C TRP A 308 -22.73 3.66 -6.34
N LEU A 309 -22.34 3.42 -5.08
CA LEU A 309 -23.29 3.15 -3.99
C LEU A 309 -24.25 4.31 -3.75
N ASN A 310 -23.72 5.53 -3.66
CA ASN A 310 -24.53 6.73 -3.46
C ASN A 310 -25.55 6.94 -4.59
N SER A 311 -25.24 6.51 -5.83
CA SER A 311 -26.16 6.64 -6.97
C SER A 311 -27.43 5.79 -6.85
N VAL A 312 -27.43 4.75 -6.02
CA VAL A 312 -28.64 3.97 -5.65
C VAL A 312 -29.07 4.24 -4.20
N GLY A 313 -28.47 5.25 -3.58
CA GLY A 313 -28.74 5.70 -2.21
C GLY A 313 -28.39 4.67 -1.14
N ILE A 314 -27.24 4.00 -1.30
CA ILE A 314 -26.53 3.23 -0.28
C ILE A 314 -25.38 4.12 0.22
N GLU A 315 -25.28 4.29 1.54
CA GLU A 315 -24.21 5.04 2.22
C GLU A 315 -23.35 4.04 3.01
N LEU A 316 -22.02 4.26 3.05
CA LEU A 316 -21.04 3.44 3.77
C LEU A 316 -20.74 4.00 5.16
#